data_AF-C6SIR6-F1
#
_entry.id   AF-C6SIR6-F1
#
_cell.length_a   1.000
_cell.length_b   1.000
_cell.length_c   1.000
_cell.angle_alpha   90.00
_cell.angle_beta   90.00
_cell.angle_gamma   90.00
#
_symmetry.space_group_name_H-M   'P 1'
#
loop_
_entity.id
_entity.type
_entity.pdbx_description
1 polymer ?
#
loop_
_entity_poly.entity_id
_entity_poly.type
_entity_poly.pdbx_seq_one_letter_code
_entity_poly.pdbx_strand_id
1 'polypeptide(L)'
;MSIKVAINGFGRIGRLALRQIEKAHDIEVVAVNDLTPAEMLLHLFKYDSTQGRFQGTAELKDDAIVVNGKEIKVFANPNPEELPWGELGVDVVLECTGFFTNKTKAEAHIRAGARKVVISAPGGNDVKTVVYGVNQNILDGSETVISAASCTTNCLAPMAAVLQKEFGVVEGLMTTIHAYTGDQNTLDAPHRKGDLRRARAAALNIVPNSTGAAKAIGLVIPELNGKLDGSAPNASLLPPAR
;
A
#
# COMPACT_ATOMS: atom_id res chain seq x y z
N MET A 1 0.08 -5.64 25.41
CA MET A 1 -0.23 -4.30 24.87
C MET A 1 -0.39 -4.45 23.37
N SER A 2 -1.38 -3.80 22.78
CA SER A 2 -1.60 -3.80 21.33
C SER A 2 -0.54 -2.96 20.62
N ILE A 3 -0.12 -3.37 19.43
CA ILE A 3 0.73 -2.55 18.54
C ILE A 3 -0.10 -1.36 18.04
N LYS A 4 0.38 -0.15 18.25
CA LYS A 4 -0.29 1.08 17.79
C LYS A 4 0.14 1.45 16.38
N VAL A 5 -0.83 1.51 15.48
CA VAL A 5 -0.62 1.82 14.06
C VAL A 5 -1.17 3.21 13.74
N ALA A 6 -0.41 3.97 12.94
CA ALA A 6 -0.96 5.11 12.21
C ALA A 6 -0.96 4.81 10.71
N ILE A 7 -1.96 5.31 9.99
CA ILE A 7 -2.06 5.17 8.54
C ILE A 7 -1.87 6.54 7.90
N ASN A 8 -0.81 6.71 7.09
CA ASN A 8 -0.59 7.90 6.29
C ASN A 8 -1.09 7.67 4.87
N GLY A 9 -2.11 8.42 4.45
CA GLY A 9 -2.84 8.20 3.19
C GLY A 9 -4.01 7.25 3.37
N PHE A 10 -5.21 7.80 3.54
CA PHE A 10 -6.45 7.05 3.72
C PHE A 10 -7.16 6.76 2.39
N GLY A 11 -6.35 6.43 1.39
CA GLY A 11 -6.77 5.97 0.06
C GLY A 11 -7.25 4.52 0.06
N ARG A 12 -7.20 3.87 -1.11
CA ARG A 12 -7.64 2.47 -1.29
C ARG A 12 -6.96 1.52 -0.31
N ILE A 13 -5.63 1.54 -0.23
CA ILE A 13 -4.87 0.64 0.65
C ILE A 13 -5.07 1.00 2.11
N GLY A 14 -4.98 2.28 2.49
CA GLY A 14 -5.16 2.71 3.88
C GLY A 14 -6.52 2.32 4.47
N ARG A 15 -7.62 2.52 3.74
CA ARG A 15 -8.96 2.12 4.23
C ARG A 15 -9.11 0.61 4.36
N LEU A 16 -8.60 -0.16 3.40
CA LEU A 16 -8.66 -1.61 3.47
C LEU A 16 -7.74 -2.18 4.55
N ALA A 17 -6.59 -1.55 4.80
CA ALA A 17 -5.71 -1.88 5.92
C ALA A 17 -6.45 -1.71 7.24
N LEU A 18 -7.15 -0.57 7.46
CA LEU A 18 -7.99 -0.39 8.64
C LEU A 18 -9.06 -1.49 8.76
N ARG A 19 -9.78 -1.80 7.67
CA ARG A 19 -10.79 -2.87 7.67
C ARG A 19 -10.24 -4.26 8.03
N GLN A 20 -8.98 -4.55 7.70
CA GLN A 20 -8.34 -5.82 8.07
C GLN A 20 -7.80 -5.78 9.50
N ILE A 21 -7.21 -4.67 9.93
CA ILE A 21 -6.70 -4.48 11.29
C ILE A 21 -7.84 -4.58 12.32
N GLU A 22 -9.03 -4.07 12.01
CA GLU A 22 -10.22 -4.22 12.86
C GLU A 22 -10.63 -5.68 13.12
N LYS A 23 -10.17 -6.62 12.28
CA LYS A 23 -10.42 -8.06 12.45
C LYS A 23 -9.26 -8.79 13.10
N ALA A 24 -8.13 -8.12 13.29
CA ALA A 24 -6.93 -8.70 13.88
C ALA A 24 -6.91 -8.51 15.40
N HIS A 25 -6.11 -9.32 16.08
CA HIS A 25 -5.85 -9.20 17.51
C HIS A 25 -4.46 -8.58 17.73
N ASP A 26 -4.28 -7.90 18.87
CA ASP A 26 -3.01 -7.29 19.31
C ASP A 26 -2.42 -6.20 18.39
N ILE A 27 -3.25 -5.64 17.51
CA ILE A 27 -2.91 -4.48 16.67
C ILE A 27 -4.12 -3.55 16.57
N GLU A 28 -3.90 -2.24 16.64
CA GLU A 28 -4.97 -1.24 16.55
C GLU A 28 -4.51 0.00 15.79
N VAL A 29 -5.43 0.63 15.06
CA VAL A 29 -5.17 1.92 14.42
C VAL A 29 -5.58 3.04 15.37
N VAL A 30 -4.64 3.91 15.74
CA VAL A 30 -4.87 5.03 16.66
C VAL A 30 -4.99 6.37 15.94
N ALA A 31 -4.48 6.46 14.72
CA ALA A 31 -4.51 7.67 13.91
C ALA A 31 -4.52 7.39 12.41
N VAL A 32 -5.14 8.31 11.67
CA VAL A 32 -5.07 8.40 10.21
C VAL A 32 -4.68 9.82 9.81
N ASN A 33 -3.86 9.96 8.78
CA ASN A 33 -3.54 11.25 8.16
C ASN A 33 -3.89 11.21 6.67
N ASP A 34 -4.59 12.22 6.16
CA ASP A 34 -4.89 12.38 4.74
C ASP A 34 -5.16 13.86 4.42
N LEU A 35 -5.09 14.28 3.16
CA LEU A 35 -5.33 15.69 2.77
C LEU A 35 -6.82 16.04 2.64
N THR A 36 -7.67 15.32 3.36
CA THR A 36 -9.12 15.29 3.16
C THR A 36 -9.83 15.38 4.52
N PRO A 37 -10.94 16.13 4.65
CA PRO A 37 -11.70 16.21 5.89
C PRO A 37 -12.21 14.84 6.39
N ALA A 38 -12.31 14.69 7.71
CA ALA A 38 -12.71 13.45 8.38
C ALA A 38 -14.07 12.91 7.90
N GLU A 39 -15.04 13.78 7.60
CA GLU A 39 -16.36 13.38 7.08
C GLU A 39 -16.26 12.61 5.75
N MET A 40 -15.44 13.09 4.82
CA MET A 40 -15.24 12.42 3.53
C MET A 40 -14.50 11.09 3.72
N LEU A 41 -13.48 11.06 4.59
CA LEU A 41 -12.76 9.83 4.92
C LEU A 41 -13.71 8.77 5.53
N LEU A 42 -14.57 9.19 6.44
CA LEU A 42 -15.59 8.35 7.04
C LEU A 42 -16.56 7.79 6.00
N HIS A 43 -17.06 8.64 5.09
CA HIS A 43 -17.96 8.21 4.03
C HIS A 43 -17.32 7.13 3.14
N LEU A 44 -16.10 7.39 2.66
CA LEU A 44 -15.33 6.45 1.82
C LEU A 44 -14.92 5.18 2.57
N PHE A 45 -14.84 5.22 3.90
CA PHE A 45 -14.61 4.03 4.72
C PHE A 45 -15.89 3.19 4.86
N LYS A 46 -17.05 3.82 5.07
CA LYS A 46 -18.35 3.13 5.17
C LYS A 46 -18.77 2.47 3.86
N TYR A 47 -18.56 3.16 2.74
CA TYR A 47 -19.05 2.75 1.43
C TYR A 47 -17.90 2.54 0.46
N ASP A 48 -17.69 1.29 0.03
CA ASP A 48 -16.68 0.94 -0.99
C ASP A 48 -17.34 0.25 -2.18
N SER A 49 -17.18 0.82 -3.38
CA SER A 49 -17.81 0.34 -4.62
C SER A 49 -17.35 -1.05 -5.07
N THR A 50 -16.27 -1.59 -4.51
CA THR A 50 -15.70 -2.90 -4.90
C THR A 50 -15.52 -3.85 -3.73
N GLN A 51 -15.39 -3.32 -2.51
CA GLN A 51 -15.16 -4.08 -1.28
C GLN A 51 -16.38 -4.09 -0.36
N GLY A 52 -17.51 -3.58 -0.85
CA GLY A 52 -18.78 -3.54 -0.13
C GLY A 52 -18.80 -2.56 1.03
N ARG A 53 -19.94 -2.55 1.74
CA ARG A 53 -20.10 -1.75 2.98
C ARG A 53 -19.21 -2.27 4.09
N PHE A 54 -18.69 -1.36 4.91
CA PHE A 54 -18.01 -1.74 6.14
C PHE A 54 -18.98 -2.49 7.07
N GLN A 55 -18.54 -3.62 7.62
CA GLN A 55 -19.33 -4.49 8.48
C GLN A 55 -19.04 -4.15 9.95
N GLY A 56 -19.59 -3.03 10.41
CA GLY A 56 -19.37 -2.50 11.75
C GLY A 56 -19.95 -1.09 11.89
N THR A 57 -19.71 -0.44 13.02
CA THR A 57 -20.12 0.96 13.22
C THR A 57 -18.98 1.90 12.88
N ALA A 58 -19.30 3.00 12.21
CA ALA A 58 -18.36 4.06 11.89
C ALA A 58 -19.09 5.40 11.93
N GLU A 59 -18.65 6.27 12.82
CA GLU A 59 -19.28 7.55 13.15
C GLU A 59 -18.24 8.67 13.16
N LEU A 60 -18.69 9.89 12.93
CA LEU A 60 -17.86 11.09 13.03
C LEU A 60 -17.96 11.61 14.46
N LYS A 61 -16.83 12.00 15.05
CA LYS A 61 -16.78 12.68 16.35
C LYS A 61 -15.73 13.77 16.26
N ASP A 62 -16.18 15.02 16.14
CA ASP A 62 -15.30 16.17 15.94
C ASP A 62 -14.32 15.92 14.78
N ASP A 63 -13.01 16.04 15.03
CA ASP A 63 -11.92 15.75 14.07
C ASP A 63 -11.42 14.29 14.16
N ALA A 64 -12.28 13.35 14.54
CA ALA A 64 -11.96 11.93 14.66
C ALA A 64 -13.05 11.05 14.01
N ILE A 65 -12.66 9.81 13.70
CA ILE A 65 -13.61 8.76 13.34
C ILE A 65 -13.69 7.74 14.49
N VAL A 66 -14.90 7.33 14.84
CA VAL A 66 -15.13 6.29 15.84
C VAL A 66 -15.54 5.02 15.12
N VAL A 67 -14.67 4.00 15.16
CA VAL A 67 -14.88 2.71 14.50
C VAL A 67 -15.11 1.66 15.58
N ASN A 68 -16.26 0.99 15.56
CA ASN A 68 -16.64 -0.03 16.56
C ASN A 68 -16.46 0.45 18.01
N GLY A 69 -16.77 1.73 18.27
CA GLY A 69 -16.64 2.37 19.58
C GLY A 69 -15.22 2.83 19.96
N LYS A 70 -14.21 2.60 19.10
CA LYS A 70 -12.83 3.06 19.30
C LYS A 70 -12.57 4.35 18.52
N GLU A 71 -12.04 5.35 19.20
CA GLU A 71 -11.70 6.63 18.58
C GLU A 71 -10.36 6.54 17.83
N ILE A 72 -10.36 7.01 16.59
CA ILE A 72 -9.19 7.11 15.72
C ILE A 72 -9.05 8.58 15.33
N LYS A 73 -7.94 9.20 15.73
CA LYS A 73 -7.67 10.61 15.42
C LYS A 73 -7.46 10.81 13.92
N VAL A 74 -8.04 11.85 13.35
CA VAL A 74 -7.82 12.22 11.94
C VAL A 74 -6.95 13.47 11.89
N PHE A 75 -5.91 13.43 11.05
CA PHE A 75 -5.05 14.55 10.75
C PHE A 75 -5.11 14.91 9.27
N ALA A 76 -4.83 16.17 8.95
CA ALA A 76 -4.74 16.67 7.59
C ALA A 76 -3.46 17.48 7.35
N ASN A 77 -2.31 16.82 7.52
CA ASN A 77 -1.01 17.45 7.33
C ASN A 77 -0.25 16.82 6.13
N PRO A 78 0.14 17.61 5.11
CA PRO A 78 0.96 17.12 4.00
C PRO A 78 2.42 16.84 4.37
N ASN A 79 2.92 17.36 5.49
CA ASN A 79 4.27 17.15 5.98
C ASN A 79 4.31 16.04 7.06
N PRO A 80 4.87 14.85 6.76
CA PRO A 80 4.94 13.76 7.73
C PRO A 80 5.73 14.05 9.02
N GLU A 81 6.68 15.00 8.98
CA GLU A 81 7.53 15.32 10.14
C GLU A 81 6.78 16.08 11.24
N GLU A 82 5.67 16.73 10.89
CA GLU A 82 4.83 17.51 11.80
C GLU A 82 3.72 16.68 12.46
N LEU A 83 3.61 15.39 12.11
CA LEU A 83 2.59 14.52 12.67
C LEU A 83 2.97 14.10 14.11
N PRO A 84 2.02 14.04 15.06
CA PRO A 84 2.32 13.83 16.47
C PRO A 84 2.52 12.34 16.82
N TRP A 85 3.30 11.60 16.03
CA TRP A 85 3.45 10.14 16.19
C TRP A 85 4.08 9.75 17.52
N GLY A 86 5.09 10.49 17.98
CA GLY A 86 5.70 10.27 19.28
C GLY A 86 4.71 10.48 20.44
N GLU A 87 3.90 11.54 20.38
CA GLU A 87 2.88 11.85 21.40
C GLU A 87 1.78 10.79 21.47
N LEU A 88 1.40 10.24 20.33
CA LEU A 88 0.40 9.17 20.25
C LEU A 88 0.97 7.78 20.59
N GLY A 89 2.29 7.67 20.71
CA GLY A 89 3.00 6.41 20.94
C GLY A 89 2.86 5.43 19.77
N VAL A 90 2.92 5.93 18.53
CA VAL A 90 2.78 5.10 17.33
C VAL A 90 3.99 4.16 17.19
N ASP A 91 3.73 2.86 17.13
CA ASP A 91 4.76 1.85 16.89
C ASP A 91 5.09 1.75 15.41
N VAL A 92 4.07 1.71 14.55
CA VAL A 92 4.23 1.48 13.11
C VAL A 92 3.38 2.45 12.30
N VAL A 93 3.97 3.11 11.32
CA VAL A 93 3.22 3.82 10.28
C VAL A 93 3.07 2.94 9.05
N LEU A 94 1.84 2.81 8.55
CA LEU A 94 1.58 2.34 7.20
C LEU A 94 1.59 3.52 6.25
N GLU A 95 2.65 3.62 5.44
CA GLU A 95 2.80 4.66 4.42
C GLU A 95 2.07 4.24 3.13
N CYS A 96 0.91 4.86 2.91
CA CYS A 96 -0.09 4.52 1.91
C CYS A 96 -0.43 5.67 0.95
N THR A 97 0.34 6.78 1.00
CA THR A 97 0.09 7.96 0.15
C THR A 97 0.60 7.78 -1.27
N GLY A 98 1.67 6.97 -1.43
CA GLY A 98 2.40 6.84 -2.69
C GLY A 98 3.38 8.00 -2.99
N PHE A 99 3.57 8.93 -2.06
CA PHE A 99 4.52 10.05 -2.20
C PHE A 99 5.84 9.83 -1.46
N PHE A 100 5.82 9.08 -0.36
CA PHE A 100 6.98 8.81 0.50
C PHE A 100 7.54 7.39 0.29
N THR A 101 7.64 6.96 -0.98
CA THR A 101 8.02 5.59 -1.37
C THR A 101 9.53 5.37 -1.48
N ASN A 102 10.32 5.97 -0.59
CA ASN A 102 11.75 5.67 -0.45
C ASN A 102 12.18 5.87 1.01
N LYS A 103 13.35 5.33 1.38
CA LYS A 103 13.83 5.36 2.76
C LYS A 103 13.88 6.78 3.35
N THR A 104 14.60 7.69 2.69
CA THR A 104 14.80 9.07 3.18
C THR A 104 13.49 9.82 3.42
N LYS A 105 12.52 9.64 2.51
CA LYS A 105 11.19 10.25 2.62
C LYS A 105 10.36 9.61 3.73
N ALA A 106 10.35 8.28 3.82
CA ALA A 106 9.60 7.55 4.85
C ALA A 106 10.15 7.79 6.26
N GLU A 107 11.46 8.03 6.40
CA GLU A 107 12.10 8.38 7.68
C GLU A 107 11.56 9.68 8.29
N ALA A 108 10.82 10.50 7.54
CA ALA A 108 10.09 11.63 8.10
C ALA A 108 9.12 11.21 9.21
N HIS A 109 8.50 10.04 9.10
CA HIS A 109 7.65 9.48 10.16
C HIS A 109 8.44 9.03 11.39
N ILE A 110 9.68 8.57 11.21
CA ILE A 110 10.57 8.22 12.31
C ILE A 110 10.98 9.49 13.06
N ARG A 111 11.29 10.57 12.32
CA ARG A 111 11.56 11.89 12.91
C ARG A 111 10.36 12.47 13.67
N ALA A 112 9.14 12.19 13.20
CA ALA A 112 7.89 12.50 13.90
C ALA A 112 7.62 11.63 15.16
N GLY A 113 8.45 10.61 15.41
CA GLY A 113 8.41 9.79 16.63
C GLY A 113 7.77 8.41 16.48
N ALA A 114 7.41 7.97 15.27
CA ALA A 114 7.05 6.57 15.05
C ALA A 114 8.28 5.65 15.16
N ARG A 115 8.11 4.43 15.66
CA ARG A 115 9.24 3.48 15.79
C ARG A 115 9.62 2.83 14.46
N LYS A 116 8.64 2.53 13.60
CA LYS A 116 8.82 1.85 12.31
C LYS A 116 7.88 2.37 11.24
N VAL A 117 8.22 2.11 9.97
CA VAL A 117 7.42 2.42 8.79
C VAL A 117 7.37 1.23 7.85
N VAL A 118 6.18 0.91 7.37
CA VAL A 118 5.94 -0.04 6.27
C VAL A 118 5.40 0.74 5.07
N ILE A 119 6.17 0.79 3.99
CA ILE A 119 5.76 1.39 2.73
C ILE A 119 4.89 0.38 1.97
N SER A 120 3.66 0.77 1.61
CA SER A 120 2.70 -0.07 0.86
C SER A 120 2.94 -0.13 -0.66
N ALA A 121 4.17 0.18 -1.08
CA ALA A 121 4.63 0.24 -2.46
C ALA A 121 6.13 -0.12 -2.51
N PRO A 122 6.71 -0.38 -3.70
CA PRO A 122 8.15 -0.53 -3.85
C PRO A 122 8.89 0.67 -3.27
N GLY A 123 9.81 0.41 -2.33
CA GLY A 123 10.49 1.45 -1.56
C GLY A 123 11.90 1.81 -2.03
N GLY A 124 12.33 1.32 -3.20
CA GLY A 124 13.70 1.45 -3.68
C GLY A 124 14.60 0.28 -3.26
N ASN A 125 15.89 0.40 -3.55
CA ASN A 125 16.87 -0.67 -3.37
C ASN A 125 17.54 -0.66 -1.97
N ASP A 126 17.28 0.39 -1.19
CA ASP A 126 17.89 0.70 0.10
C ASP A 126 16.99 0.33 1.30
N VAL A 127 15.83 -0.27 1.03
CA VAL A 127 14.91 -0.82 2.05
C VAL A 127 14.70 -2.31 1.83
N LYS A 128 14.62 -3.09 2.92
CA LYS A 128 14.25 -4.50 2.83
C LYS A 128 12.84 -4.59 2.23
N THR A 129 12.69 -5.34 1.14
CA THR A 129 11.41 -5.56 0.46
C THR A 129 10.89 -6.95 0.84
N VAL A 130 9.70 -6.98 1.42
CA VAL A 130 9.14 -8.19 2.04
C VAL A 130 7.82 -8.57 1.38
N VAL A 131 7.72 -9.84 0.99
CA VAL A 131 6.47 -10.52 0.69
C VAL A 131 6.23 -11.55 1.79
N TYR A 132 5.17 -11.34 2.56
CA TYR A 132 4.82 -12.24 3.65
C TYR A 132 4.48 -13.64 3.11
N GLY A 133 5.01 -14.68 3.77
CA GLY A 133 4.93 -16.07 3.33
C GLY A 133 6.06 -16.49 2.39
N VAL A 134 6.89 -15.56 1.91
CA VAL A 134 8.03 -15.86 1.02
C VAL A 134 9.36 -15.56 1.69
N ASN A 135 9.57 -14.34 2.19
CA ASN A 135 10.87 -13.90 2.71
C ASN A 135 10.80 -13.06 4.00
N GLN A 136 9.69 -13.10 4.76
CA GLN A 136 9.54 -12.30 5.99
C GLN A 136 10.59 -12.59 7.06
N ASN A 137 11.26 -13.74 6.98
CA ASN A 137 12.35 -14.14 7.87
C ASN A 137 13.63 -13.30 7.68
N ILE A 138 13.73 -12.46 6.65
CA ILE A 138 14.85 -11.50 6.51
C ILE A 138 14.76 -10.35 7.53
N LEU A 139 13.60 -10.19 8.18
CA LEU A 139 13.38 -9.18 9.19
C LEU A 139 13.94 -9.66 10.54
N ASP A 140 14.88 -8.90 11.08
CA ASP A 140 15.45 -9.14 12.42
C ASP A 140 14.83 -8.20 13.47
N GLY A 141 14.03 -7.22 13.03
CA GLY A 141 13.33 -6.28 13.88
C GLY A 141 14.10 -5.00 14.17
N SER A 142 15.36 -4.89 13.76
CA SER A 142 16.15 -3.65 13.85
C SER A 142 15.79 -2.64 12.76
N GLU A 143 15.08 -3.06 11.72
CA GLU A 143 14.70 -2.19 10.61
C GLU A 143 13.70 -1.12 11.06
N THR A 144 13.97 0.11 10.64
CA THR A 144 13.05 1.25 10.83
C THR A 144 12.10 1.40 9.65
N VAL A 145 12.57 1.18 8.41
CA VAL A 145 11.76 1.32 7.21
C VAL A 145 11.87 0.06 6.35
N ILE A 146 10.72 -0.51 6.00
CA ILE A 146 10.61 -1.65 5.08
C ILE A 146 9.57 -1.37 3.99
N SER A 147 9.63 -2.13 2.89
CA SER A 147 8.61 -2.11 1.83
C SER A 147 7.85 -3.42 1.80
N ALA A 148 6.52 -3.35 1.67
CA ALA A 148 5.66 -4.51 1.43
C ALA A 148 5.56 -4.87 -0.08
N ALA A 149 6.51 -4.39 -0.88
CA ALA A 149 6.55 -4.54 -2.32
C ALA A 149 5.32 -3.95 -3.04
N SER A 150 4.98 -4.49 -4.21
CA SER A 150 3.76 -4.16 -4.97
C SER A 150 2.74 -5.29 -4.90
N CYS A 151 1.48 -5.01 -5.25
CA CYS A 151 0.44 -6.04 -5.42
C CYS A 151 0.86 -7.15 -6.40
N THR A 152 1.45 -6.77 -7.53
CA THR A 152 1.95 -7.74 -8.53
C THR A 152 3.11 -8.57 -7.98
N THR A 153 4.03 -7.98 -7.22
CA THR A 153 5.13 -8.73 -6.59
C THR A 153 4.61 -9.75 -5.59
N ASN A 154 3.61 -9.38 -4.77
CA ASN A 154 2.99 -10.31 -3.82
C ASN A 154 2.26 -11.48 -4.52
N CYS A 155 1.70 -11.24 -5.72
CA CYS A 155 1.12 -12.30 -6.54
C CYS A 155 2.18 -13.22 -7.17
N LEU A 156 3.22 -12.62 -7.77
CA LEU A 156 4.27 -13.33 -8.51
C LEU A 156 5.18 -14.16 -7.60
N ALA A 157 5.61 -13.61 -6.47
CA ALA A 157 6.65 -14.17 -5.62
C ALA A 157 6.39 -15.61 -5.14
N PRO A 158 5.23 -15.97 -4.56
CA PRO A 158 5.01 -17.35 -4.11
C PRO A 158 5.05 -18.36 -5.27
N MET A 159 4.48 -18.01 -6.44
CA MET A 159 4.54 -18.87 -7.63
C MET A 159 5.98 -19.03 -8.13
N ALA A 160 6.71 -17.92 -8.27
CA ALA A 160 8.09 -17.93 -8.74
C ALA A 160 9.03 -18.66 -7.76
N ALA A 161 8.79 -18.55 -6.45
CA ALA A 161 9.54 -19.26 -5.42
C ALA A 161 9.40 -20.79 -5.56
N VAL A 162 8.18 -21.28 -5.79
CA VAL A 162 7.94 -22.72 -6.05
C VAL A 162 8.65 -23.15 -7.33
N LEU A 163 8.51 -22.40 -8.43
CA LEU A 163 9.18 -22.74 -9.69
C LEU A 163 10.70 -22.81 -9.54
N GLN A 164 11.28 -21.83 -8.84
CA GLN A 164 12.71 -21.78 -8.58
C GLN A 164 13.18 -22.95 -7.73
N LYS A 165 12.47 -23.25 -6.64
CA LYS A 165 12.85 -24.30 -5.70
C LYS A 165 12.75 -25.70 -6.31
N GLU A 166 11.68 -25.98 -7.05
CA GLU A 166 11.37 -27.34 -7.51
C GLU A 166 11.98 -27.64 -8.89
N PHE A 167 12.17 -26.64 -9.74
CA PHE A 167 12.60 -26.85 -11.14
C PHE A 167 13.84 -26.05 -11.54
N GLY A 168 14.18 -24.98 -10.82
CA GLY A 168 15.22 -24.04 -11.21
C GLY A 168 14.80 -23.18 -12.40
N VAL A 169 14.62 -21.88 -12.19
CA VAL A 169 14.27 -20.95 -13.26
C VAL A 169 15.54 -20.50 -13.99
N VAL A 170 15.53 -20.63 -15.32
CA VAL A 170 16.57 -20.05 -16.19
C VAL A 170 16.26 -18.56 -16.42
N GLU A 171 15.11 -18.27 -17.02
CA GLU A 171 14.59 -16.93 -17.30
C GLU A 171 13.05 -16.97 -17.42
N GLY A 172 12.39 -15.81 -17.41
CA GLY A 172 10.95 -15.73 -17.60
C GLY A 172 10.40 -14.33 -17.87
N LEU A 173 9.29 -14.27 -18.61
CA LEU A 173 8.58 -13.03 -18.91
C LEU A 173 7.17 -13.06 -18.29
N MET A 174 6.85 -12.05 -17.51
CA MET A 174 5.56 -11.90 -16.85
C MET A 174 4.69 -10.86 -17.58
N THR A 175 3.42 -11.19 -17.77
CA THR A 175 2.38 -10.23 -18.16
C THR A 175 1.27 -10.27 -17.12
N THR A 176 1.05 -9.15 -16.41
CA THR A 176 -0.08 -9.03 -15.48
C THR A 176 -1.24 -8.32 -16.16
N ILE A 177 -2.36 -9.02 -16.37
CA ILE A 177 -3.61 -8.37 -16.76
C ILE A 177 -4.19 -7.73 -15.50
N HIS A 178 -3.99 -6.42 -15.37
CA HIS A 178 -4.20 -5.71 -14.11
C HIS A 178 -5.46 -4.83 -14.16
N ALA A 179 -6.19 -4.70 -13.06
CA ALA A 179 -7.26 -3.72 -12.94
C ALA A 179 -6.72 -2.29 -13.10
N TYR A 180 -7.51 -1.35 -13.64
CA TYR A 180 -7.09 0.05 -13.61
C TYR A 180 -7.04 0.58 -12.16
N THR A 181 -6.22 1.59 -11.93
CA THR A 181 -5.98 2.17 -10.59
C THR A 181 -6.18 3.68 -10.59
N GLY A 182 -6.13 4.31 -9.41
CA GLY A 182 -6.32 5.75 -9.25
C GLY A 182 -5.23 6.63 -9.88
N ASP A 183 -4.12 6.05 -10.35
CA ASP A 183 -3.09 6.76 -11.14
C ASP A 183 -3.39 6.71 -12.65
N GLN A 184 -4.61 6.33 -13.06
CA GLN A 184 -5.09 6.49 -14.43
C GLN A 184 -6.25 7.49 -14.46
N ASN A 185 -6.34 8.27 -15.53
CA ASN A 185 -7.39 9.27 -15.64
C ASN A 185 -8.76 8.62 -15.93
N THR A 186 -9.82 9.20 -15.38
CA THR A 186 -11.20 8.77 -15.65
C THR A 186 -11.53 8.89 -17.14
N LEU A 187 -11.09 9.98 -17.76
CA LEU A 187 -11.23 10.28 -19.19
C LEU A 187 -9.88 10.71 -19.76
N ASP A 188 -9.77 10.79 -21.09
CA ASP A 188 -8.57 11.27 -21.77
C ASP A 188 -8.20 12.70 -21.30
N ALA A 189 -7.06 12.85 -20.61
CA ALA A 189 -6.61 14.11 -20.03
C ALA A 189 -5.08 14.13 -19.79
N PRO A 190 -4.44 15.29 -19.59
CA PRO A 190 -3.04 15.35 -19.20
C PRO A 190 -2.77 14.54 -17.93
N HIS A 191 -1.69 13.74 -17.92
CA HIS A 191 -1.29 12.95 -16.77
C HIS A 191 -0.15 13.63 -16.01
N ARG A 192 -0.27 13.73 -14.67
CA ARG A 192 0.69 14.45 -13.80
C ARG A 192 2.16 14.01 -13.98
N LYS A 193 2.39 12.75 -14.33
CA LYS A 193 3.74 12.16 -14.53
C LYS A 193 4.18 12.13 -16.01
N GLY A 194 3.42 12.71 -16.93
CA GLY A 194 3.71 12.68 -18.37
C GLY A 194 3.51 11.30 -19.05
N ASP A 195 2.97 10.31 -18.36
CA ASP A 195 2.65 8.99 -18.94
C ASP A 195 1.48 9.10 -19.93
N LEU A 196 1.81 9.06 -21.23
CA LEU A 196 0.87 9.18 -22.35
C LEU A 196 -0.20 8.09 -22.39
N ARG A 197 0.06 6.94 -21.76
CA ARG A 197 -0.87 5.81 -21.74
C ARG A 197 -1.80 5.88 -20.53
N ARG A 198 -1.30 6.23 -19.34
CA ARG A 198 -2.16 6.50 -18.15
C ARG A 198 -3.04 7.73 -18.32
N ALA A 199 -2.68 8.61 -19.25
CA ALA A 199 -3.49 9.76 -19.67
C ALA A 199 -4.84 9.37 -20.31
N ARG A 200 -4.99 8.13 -20.78
CA ARG A 200 -6.21 7.65 -21.46
C ARG A 200 -7.28 7.18 -20.48
N ALA A 201 -8.54 7.21 -20.91
CA ALA A 201 -9.71 6.79 -20.15
C ALA A 201 -9.56 5.35 -19.62
N ALA A 202 -9.44 5.22 -18.29
CA ALA A 202 -9.08 3.98 -17.61
C ALA A 202 -10.08 2.83 -17.85
N ALA A 203 -11.37 3.15 -17.90
CA ALA A 203 -12.46 2.17 -17.99
C ALA A 203 -12.89 1.84 -19.43
N LEU A 204 -12.14 2.29 -20.44
CA LEU A 204 -12.48 2.09 -21.86
C LEU A 204 -11.34 1.47 -22.69
N ASN A 205 -10.17 1.24 -22.11
CA ASN A 205 -8.97 0.86 -22.85
C ASN A 205 -8.24 -0.31 -22.19
N ILE A 206 -7.58 -1.12 -23.03
CA ILE A 206 -6.43 -1.91 -22.61
C ILE A 206 -5.22 -0.99 -22.70
N VAL A 207 -4.60 -0.67 -21.57
CA VAL A 207 -3.54 0.34 -21.43
C VAL A 207 -2.22 -0.36 -21.07
N PRO A 208 -1.32 -0.64 -22.04
CA PRO A 208 -0.06 -1.30 -21.74
C PRO A 208 0.86 -0.37 -20.94
N ASN A 209 1.33 -0.83 -19.79
CA ASN A 209 2.19 -0.07 -18.91
C ASN A 209 3.40 -0.87 -18.44
N SER A 210 4.43 -0.14 -18.02
CA SER A 210 5.58 -0.72 -17.34
C SER A 210 5.21 -1.17 -15.92
N THR A 211 5.86 -2.22 -15.43
CA THR A 211 5.80 -2.63 -14.04
C THR A 211 7.19 -3.08 -13.58
N GLY A 212 7.58 -2.67 -12.38
CA GLY A 212 8.86 -3.09 -11.78
C GLY A 212 8.78 -4.44 -11.08
N ALA A 213 7.62 -5.10 -11.02
CA ALA A 213 7.41 -6.24 -10.13
C ALA A 213 8.29 -7.45 -10.44
N ALA A 214 8.43 -7.80 -11.72
CA ALA A 214 9.29 -8.89 -12.16
C ALA A 214 10.78 -8.54 -11.98
N LYS A 215 11.17 -7.32 -12.38
CA LYS A 215 12.54 -6.83 -12.20
C LYS A 215 12.97 -6.75 -10.73
N ALA A 216 12.05 -6.37 -9.84
CA ALA A 216 12.29 -6.26 -8.40
C ALA A 216 12.16 -7.59 -7.66
N ILE A 217 11.87 -8.71 -8.34
CA ILE A 217 11.71 -10.00 -7.69
C ILE A 217 12.98 -10.46 -6.98
N GLY A 218 14.16 -10.04 -7.48
CA GLY A 218 15.45 -10.33 -6.86
C GLY A 218 15.61 -9.75 -5.45
N LEU A 219 14.85 -8.70 -5.11
CA LEU A 219 14.82 -8.15 -3.74
C LEU A 219 14.06 -9.07 -2.77
N VAL A 220 13.18 -9.94 -3.29
CA VAL A 220 12.35 -10.86 -2.51
C VAL A 220 12.92 -12.27 -2.55
N ILE A 221 13.34 -12.73 -3.73
CA ILE A 221 13.90 -14.05 -4.02
C ILE A 221 15.25 -13.85 -4.71
N PRO A 222 16.36 -13.77 -3.94
CA PRO A 222 17.68 -13.43 -4.48
C PRO A 222 18.16 -14.33 -5.63
N GLU A 223 17.80 -15.62 -5.61
CA GLU A 223 18.14 -16.59 -6.66
C GLU A 223 17.51 -16.28 -8.05
N LEU A 224 16.48 -15.43 -8.06
CA LEU A 224 15.80 -14.98 -9.27
C LEU A 224 16.23 -13.58 -9.73
N ASN A 225 17.25 -13.00 -9.10
CA ASN A 225 17.73 -11.68 -9.45
C ASN A 225 18.21 -11.63 -10.91
N GLY A 226 17.62 -10.73 -11.70
CA GLY A 226 17.92 -10.56 -13.12
C GLY A 226 17.33 -11.62 -14.06
N LYS A 227 16.58 -12.60 -13.55
CA LYS A 227 16.01 -13.68 -14.39
C LYS A 227 14.61 -13.39 -14.92
N LEU A 228 13.86 -12.52 -14.25
CA LEU A 228 12.48 -12.20 -14.62
C LEU A 228 12.34 -10.74 -15.03
N ASP A 229 11.60 -10.51 -16.11
CA ASP A 229 11.13 -9.18 -16.52
C ASP A 229 9.64 -9.24 -16.92
N GLY A 230 9.00 -8.10 -17.15
CA GLY A 230 7.59 -8.13 -17.49
C GLY A 230 6.91 -6.79 -17.75
N SER A 231 5.64 -6.88 -18.13
CA SER A 231 4.78 -5.75 -18.43
C SER A 231 3.39 -5.90 -17.82
N ALA A 232 2.64 -4.81 -17.81
CA ALA A 232 1.29 -4.75 -17.24
C ALA A 232 0.31 -4.11 -18.23
N PRO A 233 -0.46 -4.88 -19.01
CA PRO A 233 -1.68 -4.36 -19.61
C PRO A 233 -2.75 -4.11 -18.54
N ASN A 234 -3.06 -2.83 -18.29
CA ASN A 234 -4.19 -2.48 -17.45
C ASN A 234 -5.48 -2.59 -18.26
N ALA A 235 -6.50 -3.23 -17.71
CA ALA A 235 -7.80 -3.46 -18.35
C ALA A 235 -8.95 -2.97 -17.46
N SER A 236 -10.11 -2.76 -18.08
CA SER A 236 -11.34 -2.28 -17.44
C SER A 236 -11.99 -3.38 -16.60
N LEU A 237 -11.36 -3.70 -15.48
CA LEU A 237 -11.72 -4.77 -14.56
C LEU A 237 -11.88 -4.17 -13.15
N LEU A 238 -13.08 -3.73 -12.78
CA LEU A 238 -13.45 -3.59 -11.38
C LEU A 238 -14.59 -4.56 -11.11
N PRO A 239 -14.45 -5.50 -10.15
CA PRO A 239 -15.56 -6.35 -9.78
C PRO A 239 -16.69 -5.47 -9.21
N PRO A 240 -17.96 -5.72 -9.56
CA PRO A 240 -19.07 -5.02 -8.92
C PRO A 240 -19.07 -5.30 -7.41
N ALA A 241 -19.47 -4.32 -6.60
CA ALA A 241 -19.75 -4.57 -5.19
C ALA A 241 -20.73 -5.74 -5.07
N ARG A 242 -20.35 -6.76 -4.29
CA ARG A 242 -21.27 -7.78 -3.80
C ARG A 242 -22.02 -7.27 -2.58
#